data_AF-A0A920SME9-F1
#
_entry.id   AF-A0A920SME9-F1
#
_cell.length_a   1.000
_cell.length_b   1.000
_cell.length_c   1.000
_cell.angle_alpha   90.00
_cell.angle_beta   90.00
_cell.angle_gamma   90.00
#
_symmetry.space_group_name_H-M   'P 1'
#
loop_
_entity.id
_entity.type
_entity.pdbx_description
1 polymer ?
#
loop_
_entity_poly.entity_id
_entity_poly.type
_entity_poly.pdbx_seq_one_letter_code
_entity_poly.pdbx_strand_id
1 'polypeptide(L)' 'MASESLDKIRLTSAVPNHVAIIMDGNGRWAKQKGLPRQVGHREGMKSVRETIEGAIEAGIKF' A
#
# COMPACT_ATOMS: atom_id res chain seq x y z
N MET A 1 -0.32 -5.54 -15.91
CA MET A 1 -1.14 -4.57 -15.12
C MET A 1 -1.45 -5.20 -13.77
N ALA A 2 -1.78 -4.44 -12.72
CA ALA A 2 -1.88 -4.89 -11.32
C ALA A 2 -2.53 -6.29 -11.12
N SER A 3 -3.52 -6.65 -11.96
CA SER A 3 -4.17 -7.97 -11.92
C SER A 3 -3.20 -9.15 -12.01
N GLU A 4 -2.17 -9.11 -12.87
CA GLU A 4 -1.31 -10.29 -13.09
C GLU A 4 -0.52 -10.71 -11.84
N SER A 5 -0.15 -9.74 -10.99
CA SER A 5 0.53 -10.01 -9.72
C SER A 5 -0.44 -10.49 -8.64
N LEU A 6 -1.66 -9.96 -8.61
CA LEU A 6 -2.70 -10.34 -7.66
C LEU A 6 -3.30 -11.72 -7.97
N ASP A 7 -3.41 -12.05 -9.26
CA ASP A 7 -3.83 -13.36 -9.75
C ASP A 7 -2.86 -14.46 -9.28
N LYS A 8 -1.54 -14.19 -9.32
CA LYS A 8 -0.53 -15.12 -8.76
C LYS A 8 -0.70 -15.33 -7.26
N ILE A 9 -0.97 -14.27 -6.50
CA ILE A 9 -1.17 -14.37 -5.05
C ILE A 9 -2.39 -15.26 -4.74
N ARG A 10 -3.51 -15.05 -5.44
CA ARG A 10 -4.73 -15.87 -5.29
C ARG A 10 -4.51 -17.34 -5.67
N LEU A 11 -3.79 -17.60 -6.76
CA LEU A 11 -3.54 -18.96 -7.28
C LEU A 11 -2.72 -19.83 -6.33
N THR A 12 -1.88 -19.23 -5.48
CA THR A 12 -1.04 -19.98 -4.52
C THR A 12 -1.78 -20.45 -3.27
N SER A 13 -3.08 -20.09 -3.10
CA SER A 13 -3.88 -20.39 -1.89
C SER A 13 -3.25 -19.92 -0.57
N ALA A 14 -2.19 -19.10 -0.63
CA ALA A 14 -1.40 -18.64 0.50
C ALA A 14 -1.66 -17.15 0.82
N VAL A 15 -2.88 -16.67 0.54
CA VAL A 15 -3.28 -15.32 0.90
C VAL A 15 -3.37 -15.23 2.42
N PRO A 16 -2.60 -14.34 3.10
CA PRO A 16 -2.70 -14.19 4.54
C PRO A 16 -4.07 -13.64 4.92
N ASN A 17 -4.62 -14.13 6.04
CA ASN A 17 -5.89 -13.59 6.54
C ASN A 17 -5.74 -12.16 7.07
N HIS A 18 -4.58 -11.81 7.65
CA HIS A 18 -4.32 -10.50 8.27
C HIS A 18 -2.95 -9.96 7.88
N VAL A 19 -2.87 -8.69 7.50
CA VAL A 19 -1.63 -7.97 7.21
C VAL A 19 -1.58 -6.64 7.96
N ALA A 20 -0.53 -6.43 8.74
CA ALA A 20 -0.24 -5.14 9.38
C ALA A 20 0.94 -4.45 8.69
N ILE A 21 0.79 -3.16 8.39
CA ILE A 21 1.79 -2.36 7.67
C ILE A 21 2.15 -1.12 8.49
N ILE A 22 3.45 -0.87 8.66
CA ILE A 22 3.95 0.40 9.20
C ILE A 22 4.22 1.34 8.02
N MET A 23 3.35 2.33 7.86
CA MET A 23 3.44 3.36 6.83
C MET A 23 4.48 4.44 7.18
N ASP A 24 5.77 4.11 7.13
CA ASP A 24 6.87 5.06 7.39
C ASP A 24 7.44 5.68 6.10
N GLY A 25 8.12 6.82 6.23
CA GLY A 25 8.93 7.42 5.17
C GLY A 25 8.32 8.64 4.48
N ASN A 26 7.05 8.95 4.72
CA ASN A 26 6.35 10.10 4.11
C ASN A 26 7.10 11.44 4.27
N GLY A 27 7.68 11.69 5.45
CA GLY A 27 8.47 12.90 5.69
C GLY A 27 9.81 12.91 4.94
N ARG A 28 10.47 11.75 4.81
CA ARG A 28 11.72 11.61 4.03
C ARG A 28 11.44 11.79 2.54
N TRP A 29 10.33 11.23 2.05
CA TRP A 29 9.84 11.40 0.68
C TRP A 29 9.61 12.88 0.34
N ALA A 30 8.92 13.63 1.22
CA ALA A 30 8.69 15.06 1.00
C ALA A 30 10.00 15.85 0.98
N LYS A 31 10.92 15.56 1.92
CA LYS A 31 12.23 16.20 2.00
C LYS A 31 13.06 15.99 0.73
N GLN A 32 13.09 14.78 0.18
CA GLN A 32 13.82 14.47 -1.07
C GLN A 32 13.29 15.25 -2.28
N LYS A 33 12.04 15.71 -2.23
CA LYS A 33 11.40 16.51 -3.29
C LYS A 33 11.39 18.01 -2.99
N GLY A 34 12.03 18.46 -1.92
CA GLY A 34 12.01 19.87 -1.50
C GLY A 34 10.63 20.35 -1.03
N LEU A 35 9.74 19.44 -0.62
CA LEU A 35 8.36 19.75 -0.22
C LEU A 35 8.21 19.80 1.30
N PRO A 36 7.23 20.58 1.82
CA PRO A 36 6.86 20.53 3.24
C PRO A 36 6.40 19.14 3.68
N ARG A 37 6.70 18.76 4.93
CA ARG A 37 6.37 17.44 5.50
C ARG A 37 4.88 17.08 5.39
N GLN A 38 4.00 18.07 5.51
CA GLN A 38 2.55 17.92 5.38
C GLN A 38 2.13 17.38 4.01
N VAL A 39 2.88 17.72 2.94
CA VAL A 39 2.63 17.18 1.59
C VAL A 39 2.90 15.68 1.57
N GLY A 40 4.00 15.24 2.20
CA GLY A 40 4.29 13.82 2.35
C GLY A 40 3.18 13.06 3.09
N HIS A 41 2.58 13.65 4.11
CA HIS A 41 1.42 13.03 4.79
C HIS A 41 0.21 12.90 3.87
N ARG A 42 -0.10 13.92 3.06
CA ARG A 42 -1.20 13.87 2.07
C ARG A 42 -0.95 12.81 0.99
N GLU A 43 0.27 12.69 0.51
CA GLU A 43 0.63 11.64 -0.45
C GLU A 43 0.59 10.25 0.19
N GLY A 44 1.02 10.13 1.44
CA GLY A 44 0.87 8.90 2.22
C GLY A 44 -0.58 8.41 2.28
N MET A 45 -1.56 9.30 2.35
CA MET A 45 -2.98 8.93 2.32
C MET A 45 -3.42 8.28 0.99
N LYS A 46 -2.80 8.66 -0.13
CA LYS A 46 -3.06 8.00 -1.42
C LYS A 46 -2.50 6.58 -1.40
N SER A 47 -1.27 6.41 -0.91
CA SER A 47 -0.66 5.09 -0.76
C SER A 47 -1.44 4.18 0.19
N VAL A 48 -2.01 4.71 1.28
CA VAL A 48 -2.92 3.94 2.16
C VAL A 48 -4.09 3.39 1.34
N ARG A 49 -4.75 4.26 0.56
CA ARG A 49 -5.94 3.88 -0.21
C ARG A 49 -5.60 2.80 -1.23
N GLU A 50 -4.55 2.99 -2.02
CA GLU A 50 -4.10 2.01 -3.02
C GLU A 50 -3.73 0.67 -2.37
N THR A 51 -3.12 0.69 -1.19
CA THR A 51 -2.77 -0.53 -0.45
C THR A 51 -4.01 -1.27 0.04
N ILE A 52 -5.03 -0.56 0.54
CA ILE A 52 -6.30 -1.17 0.98
C ILE A 52 -7.05 -1.76 -0.20
N GLU A 53 -7.15 -1.02 -1.32
CA GLU A 53 -7.80 -1.50 -2.54
C GLU A 53 -7.12 -2.77 -3.07
N GLY A 54 -5.79 -2.78 -3.11
CA GLY A 54 -5.00 -3.95 -3.48
C GLY A 54 -5.16 -5.12 -2.51
N ALA A 55 -5.29 -4.88 -1.21
CA ALA A 55 -5.51 -5.94 -0.21
C ALA A 55 -6.89 -6.59 -0.37
N ILE A 56 -7.92 -5.79 -0.63
CA ILE A 56 -9.28 -6.27 -0.95
C ILE A 56 -9.25 -7.11 -2.23
N GLU A 57 -8.58 -6.62 -3.28
CA GLU A 57 -8.42 -7.36 -4.52
C GLU A 57 -7.59 -8.64 -4.30
N ALA A 58 -6.57 -8.64 -3.44
CA ALA A 58 -5.82 -9.85 -3.11
C ALA A 58 -6.65 -10.90 -2.32
N GLY A 59 -7.76 -10.50 -1.69
CA GLY A 59 -8.59 -11.37 -0.84
C GLY A 59 -8.12 -11.45 0.62
N ILE A 60 -7.35 -10.46 1.08
CA ILE A 60 -6.95 -10.33 2.49
C ILE A 60 -8.17 -9.89 3.29
N LYS A 61 -8.35 -10.44 4.50
CA LYS A 61 -9.55 -10.19 5.32
C LYS A 61 -9.36 -9.10 6.36
N PHE A 62 -8.13 -8.90 6.83
CA PHE A 62 -7.78 -7.98 7.90
C PHE A 62 -6.50 -7.21 7.57
#